data_AF-A0A8S0G0N0-F1
#
_entry.id   AF-A0A8S0G0N0-F1
#
_cell.length_a   1.000
_cell.length_b   1.000
_cell.length_c   1.000
_cell.angle_alpha   90.00
_cell.angle_beta   90.00
_cell.angle_gamma   90.00
#
_symmetry.space_group_name_H-M   'P 1'
#
loop_
_entity.id
_entity.type
_entity.pdbx_description
1 polymer ?
#
loop_
_entity_poly.entity_id
_entity_poly.type
_entity_poly.pdbx_seq_one_letter_code
_entity_poly.pdbx_strand_id
1 'polypeptide(L)'
;MTMEMILALGILVLMIVLIMSDKMPFGAPPLLACLLLVVSGLSTVQQAFAGFVNPSVVMIAGFMVVMAALQKTRLISMTESARSSQR
;
A
#
# COMPACT_ATOMS: atom_id res chain seq x y z
N MET A 1 27.01 -12.39 -11.67
CA MET A 1 25.71 -11.88 -11.20
C MET A 1 24.67 -12.91 -11.60
N THR A 2 24.07 -13.61 -10.64
CA THR A 2 23.11 -14.69 -10.93
C THR A 2 21.94 -14.12 -11.75
N MET A 3 21.45 -14.87 -12.75
CA MET A 3 20.38 -14.39 -13.65
C MET A 3 19.12 -13.99 -12.88
N GLU A 4 18.86 -14.64 -11.75
CA GLU A 4 17.78 -14.31 -10.82
C GLU A 4 17.92 -12.89 -10.25
N MET A 5 19.13 -12.48 -9.88
CA MET A 5 19.38 -11.16 -9.32
C MET A 5 19.18 -10.06 -10.37
N ILE A 6 19.55 -10.31 -11.63
CA ILE A 6 19.31 -9.38 -12.75
C ILE A 6 17.81 -9.21 -13.03
N LEU A 7 17.04 -10.31 -12.98
CA LEU A 7 15.59 -10.29 -13.20
C LEU A 7 14.86 -9.56 -12.07
N ALA A 8 15.23 -9.82 -10.81
CA ALA A 8 14.67 -9.12 -9.66
C ALA A 8 14.95 -7.61 -9.73
N LEU A 9 16.18 -7.20 -10.09
CA LEU A 9 16.52 -5.79 -10.27
C LEU A 9 15.72 -5.16 -11.42
N GLY A 10 15.54 -5.88 -12.52
CA GLY A 10 14.74 -5.41 -13.66
C GLY A 10 13.27 -5.16 -13.29
N ILE A 11 12.66 -6.08 -12.54
CA ILE A 11 11.28 -5.95 -12.06
C ILE A 11 11.15 -4.78 -11.07
N LEU A 12 12.14 -4.58 -10.19
CA LEU A 12 12.18 -3.43 -9.27
C LEU A 12 12.19 -2.10 -10.03
N VAL A 13 13.07 -1.96 -11.02
CA VAL A 13 13.17 -0.73 -11.84
C VAL A 13 11.88 -0.50 -12.60
N LEU A 14 11.29 -1.56 -13.19
CA LEU A 14 10.00 -1.51 -13.87
C LEU A 14 8.90 -1.01 -12.92
N MET A 15 8.86 -1.51 -11.68
CA MET A 15 7.91 -1.06 -10.65
C MET A 15 8.06 0.43 -10.36
N ILE A 16 9.28 0.94 -10.20
CA ILE A 16 9.54 2.36 -9.93
C ILE A 16 9.07 3.23 -11.10
N VAL A 17 9.36 2.83 -12.35
CA VAL A 17 8.92 3.56 -13.55
C VAL A 17 7.40 3.58 -13.68
N LEU A 18 6.73 2.47 -13.34
CA LEU A 18 5.26 2.39 -13.33
C LEU A 18 4.64 3.31 -12.28
N ILE A 19 5.24 3.39 -11.09
CA ILE A 19 4.81 4.32 -10.02
C ILE A 19 4.99 5.77 -10.50
N MET A 20 6.15 6.10 -11.09
CA MET A 20 6.41 7.46 -11.60
C MET A 20 5.51 7.86 -12.77
N SER A 21 5.00 6.90 -13.55
CA SER A 21 4.09 7.21 -14.65
C SER A 21 2.66 7.49 -14.19
N ASP A 22 2.33 7.29 -12.90
CA ASP A 22 1.04 7.56 -12.24
C ASP A 22 -0.23 7.07 -12.98
N LYS A 23 -0.08 6.21 -13.99
CA LYS A 23 -1.19 5.70 -14.81
C LYS A 23 -2.02 4.63 -14.10
N MET A 24 -1.52 4.08 -13.01
CA MET A 24 -2.15 2.99 -12.27
C MET A 24 -2.26 3.33 -10.78
N PRO A 25 -3.29 2.84 -10.06
CA PRO A 25 -3.42 3.08 -8.63
C PRO A 25 -2.16 2.62 -7.90
N PHE A 26 -1.72 3.36 -6.87
CA PHE A 26 -0.47 3.14 -6.14
C PHE A 26 -0.23 1.69 -5.66
N GLY A 27 -1.29 0.89 -5.49
CA GLY A 27 -1.20 -0.53 -5.13
C GLY A 27 -1.04 -1.52 -6.30
N ALA A 28 -1.33 -1.12 -7.53
CA ALA A 28 -1.27 -2.02 -8.70
C ALA A 28 0.16 -2.37 -9.14
N PRO A 29 1.13 -1.44 -9.24
CA PRO A 29 2.49 -1.79 -9.64
C PRO A 29 3.18 -2.81 -8.71
N PRO A 30 3.07 -2.69 -7.37
CA PRO A 30 3.59 -3.71 -6.45
C PRO A 30 2.94 -5.10 -6.63
N LEU A 31 1.62 -5.17 -6.85
CA LEU A 31 0.92 -6.43 -7.11
C LEU A 31 1.36 -7.07 -8.44
N LEU A 32 1.56 -6.26 -9.48
CA LEU A 32 2.04 -6.70 -10.79
C LEU A 32 3.47 -7.25 -10.69
N ALA A 33 4.34 -6.59 -9.91
CA ALA A 33 5.69 -7.06 -9.63
C ALA A 33 5.70 -8.43 -8.92
N CYS A 34 4.85 -8.62 -7.90
CA CYS A 34 4.71 -9.91 -7.23
C CYS A 34 4.23 -11.02 -8.19
N LEU A 35 3.29 -10.70 -9.09
CA LEU A 35 2.80 -11.65 -10.10
C LEU A 35 3.92 -12.03 -11.09
N LEU A 36 4.71 -11.07 -11.56
CA LEU A 36 5.86 -11.31 -12.43
C LEU A 36 6.95 -12.16 -11.74
N LEU A 37 7.20 -11.95 -10.45
CA LEU A 37 8.16 -12.74 -9.68
C LEU A 37 7.71 -14.21 -9.50
N VAL A 38 6.40 -14.44 -9.31
CA VAL A 38 5.82 -15.79 -9.21
C VAL A 38 5.86 -16.51 -10.55
N VAL A 39 5.48 -15.82 -11.64
CA VAL A 39 5.53 -16.40 -13.00
C VAL A 39 6.95 -16.70 -13.43
N SER A 40 7.92 -15.86 -13.04
CA SER A 40 9.34 -16.09 -13.33
C SER A 40 9.97 -17.21 -12.50
N GLY A 41 9.25 -17.78 -11.51
CA GLY A 41 9.74 -18.83 -10.65
C GLY A 41 10.77 -18.40 -9.60
N LEU A 42 11.05 -17.08 -9.47
CA LEU A 42 12.02 -16.55 -8.50
C LEU A 42 11.48 -16.60 -7.06
N SER A 43 10.16 -16.57 -6.87
CA SER A 43 9.55 -16.57 -5.54
C SER A 43 8.21 -17.30 -5.55
N THR A 44 7.92 -18.05 -4.48
CA THR A 44 6.61 -18.67 -4.29
C THR A 44 5.56 -17.62 -3.97
N VAL A 45 4.27 -17.95 -4.13
CA VAL A 45 3.16 -17.03 -3.82
C VAL A 45 3.28 -16.51 -2.38
N GLN A 46 3.62 -17.38 -1.43
CA GLN A 46 3.76 -16.98 -0.03
C GLN A 46 4.91 -15.99 0.18
N GLN A 47 6.05 -16.17 -0.50
CA GLN A 47 7.21 -15.28 -0.38
C GLN A 47 6.96 -13.94 -1.08
N ALA A 48 6.34 -13.95 -2.25
CA ALA A 48 5.99 -12.73 -2.98
C ALA A 48 4.96 -11.86 -2.21
N PHE A 49 4.00 -12.47 -1.50
CA PHE A 49 3.00 -11.73 -0.73
C PHE A 49 3.39 -11.44 0.73
N ALA A 50 4.49 -12.01 1.24
CA ALA A 50 4.95 -11.81 2.62
C ALA A 50 5.11 -10.33 3.01
N GLY A 51 5.51 -9.49 2.05
CA GLY A 51 5.63 -8.04 2.25
C GLY A 51 4.28 -7.34 2.48
N PHE A 52 3.20 -7.78 1.83
CA PHE A 52 1.86 -7.19 1.98
C PHE A 52 1.17 -7.58 3.28
N VAL A 53 1.35 -8.82 3.73
CA VAL A 53 0.80 -9.34 4.99
C VAL A 53 1.70 -9.07 6.20
N ASN A 54 2.73 -8.24 6.05
CA ASN A 54 3.60 -7.87 7.15
C ASN A 54 2.78 -7.17 8.25
N PRO A 55 2.93 -7.56 9.53
CA PRO A 55 2.18 -6.96 10.65
C PRO A 55 2.24 -5.42 10.68
N SER A 56 3.39 -4.82 10.32
CA SER A 56 3.53 -3.37 10.26
C SER A 56 2.65 -2.72 9.18
N VAL A 57 2.53 -3.35 8.01
CA VAL A 57 1.69 -2.86 6.90
C VAL A 57 0.21 -2.96 7.28
N VAL A 58 -0.19 -4.10 7.84
CA VAL A 58 -1.57 -4.33 8.32
C VAL A 58 -1.95 -3.34 9.42
N MET A 59 -1.02 -3.05 10.34
CA MET A 59 -1.24 -2.07 11.40
C MET A 59 -1.47 -0.66 10.85
N ILE A 60 -0.65 -0.21 9.88
CA ILE A 60 -0.81 1.10 9.24
C ILE A 60 -2.15 1.18 8.51
N ALA A 61 -2.52 0.13 7.78
CA ALA A 61 -3.82 0.05 7.10
C ALA A 61 -4.99 0.15 8.09
N GLY A 62 -4.91 -0.57 9.21
CA GLY A 62 -5.90 -0.49 10.29
C GLY A 62 -6.01 0.92 10.89
N PHE A 63 -4.87 1.58 11.13
CA PHE A 63 -4.85 2.96 11.61
C PHE A 63 -5.48 3.94 10.62
N MET A 64 -5.22 3.82 9.32
CA MET A 64 -5.87 4.64 8.30
C MET A 64 -7.40 4.47 8.31
N VAL A 65 -7.90 3.23 8.46
CA VAL A 65 -9.33 2.96 8.55
C VAL A 65 -9.95 3.59 9.80
N VAL A 66 -9.33 3.42 10.97
CA VAL A 66 -9.79 4.02 12.22
C VAL A 66 -9.80 5.55 12.14
N MET A 67 -8.74 6.16 11.62
CA MET A 67 -8.65 7.61 11.45
C MET A 67 -9.74 8.14 10.50
N ALA A 68 -10.00 7.46 9.38
CA ALA A 68 -11.07 7.82 8.46
C ALA A 68 -12.46 7.70 9.12
N ALA A 69 -12.68 6.71 9.98
CA ALA A 69 -13.92 6.55 10.72
C ALA A 69 -14.11 7.67 11.76
N LEU A 70 -13.05 8.07 12.45
CA LEU A 70 -13.06 9.21 13.38
C LEU A 70 -13.31 10.54 12.65
N GLN A 71 -12.71 10.74 11.46
CA GLN A 71 -12.98 11.91 10.63
C GLN A 71 -14.44 11.97 10.15
N LYS A 72 -15.04 10.82 9.80
CA LYS A 72 -16.47 10.73 9.41
C LYS A 72 -17.42 10.90 10.59
N THR A 73 -17.03 10.44 11.78
CA THR A 73 -17.80 10.61 13.02
C THR A 73 -17.51 11.99 13.58
N ARG A 74 -18.17 13.02 13.02
CA ARG A 74 -18.63 14.32 13.57
C ARG A 74 -18.15 14.83 14.96
N LEU A 75 -17.01 14.43 15.52
CA LEU A 75 -16.44 15.06 16.73
C LEU A 75 -15.94 16.47 16.40
N ILE A 76 -15.61 16.71 15.14
CA ILE A 76 -15.26 18.04 14.62
C ILE A 76 -16.50 18.93 14.45
N SER A 77 -17.65 18.42 13.98
CA SER A 77 -18.87 19.26 13.91
C SER A 77 -19.56 19.40 15.27
N MET A 78 -19.45 18.41 16.15
CA MET A 78 -20.03 18.46 17.49
C MET A 78 -19.31 19.49 18.37
N THR A 79 -17.99 19.64 18.23
CA THR A 79 -17.24 20.69 18.93
C THR A 79 -17.53 22.09 18.37
N GLU A 80 -17.91 22.20 17.10
CA GLU A 80 -18.35 23.47 16.52
C GLU A 80 -19.76 23.87 16.99
N SER A 81 -20.73 22.94 17.00
CA SER A 81 -22.08 23.19 17.53
C SER A 81 -22.10 23.38 19.06
N ALA A 82 -21.20 22.74 19.81
CA ALA A 82 -21.05 23.00 21.24
C ALA A 82 -20.45 24.40 21.53
N ARG A 83 -19.69 24.99 20.60
CA ARG A 83 -19.09 26.31 20.75
C ARG A 83 -20.02 27.45 20.33
N SER A 84 -20.94 27.23 19.40
CA SER A 84 -21.94 28.23 18.99
C SER A 84 -23.10 28.39 19.98
N SER A 85 -23.31 27.44 20.90
CA SER A 85 -24.31 27.57 21.99
C SER A 85 -23.77 28.33 23.22
N GLN A 86 -22.51 28.78 23.19
CA GLN A 86 -21.87 29.55 24.26
C GLN A 86 -21.62 31.02 23.86
N ARG A 87 -22.16 31.47 22.72
CA ARG A 87 -22.06 32.84 22.22
C ARG A 87 -23.43 33.47 22.06
#